data_AF-A0A956B937-F1
#
_entry.id   AF-A0A956B937-F1
#
_cell.length_a   1.000
_cell.length_b   1.000
_cell.length_c   1.000
_cell.angle_alpha   90.00
_cell.angle_beta   90.00
_cell.angle_gamma   90.00
#
_symmetry.space_group_name_H-M   'P 1'
#
loop_
_entity.id
_entity.type
_entity.pdbx_description
1 polymer ?
#
loop_
_entity_poly.entity_id
_entity_poly.type
_entity_poly.pdbx_seq_one_letter_code
_entity_poly.pdbx_strand_id
1 'polypeptide(L)'
;SWFAGPRALWTGQAGPVDYSMVGVIGAGLFLDWAWFREQLCSYLCPYARFQGALVDHDSLIISYDATRGEPRAKGKASAQAGHCIECNKCVDVCPAGIDIRDGFQLECISCARCIDACETVMPKLGHPSLVRYSTMAADEGGKTRVVRGRTIVYAALLTVLTVGIGYRLWSHNPIE
;
A
#
# COMPACT_ATOMS: atom_id res chain seq x y z
N SER A 1 -27.23 -8.22 -23.03
CA SER A 1 -26.40 -8.21 -21.81
C SER A 1 -25.35 -7.13 -21.99
N TRP A 2 -24.92 -6.44 -20.92
CA TRP A 2 -23.87 -5.41 -21.01
C TRP A 2 -22.47 -6.02 -21.19
N PHE A 3 -22.34 -7.34 -21.06
CA PHE A 3 -21.11 -8.08 -21.27
C PHE A 3 -21.40 -9.21 -22.26
N ALA A 4 -20.61 -9.26 -23.34
CA ALA A 4 -20.59 -10.35 -24.30
C ALA A 4 -19.52 -11.37 -23.92
N GLY A 5 -19.79 -12.64 -24.21
CA GLY A 5 -18.80 -13.70 -24.05
C GLY A 5 -17.56 -13.44 -24.93
N PRO A 6 -16.35 -13.83 -24.50
CA PRO A 6 -15.13 -13.61 -25.28
C PRO A 6 -15.20 -14.16 -26.71
N ARG A 7 -15.85 -15.32 -26.88
CA ARG A 7 -16.04 -15.95 -28.21
C ARG A 7 -16.85 -15.08 -29.16
N ALA A 8 -17.92 -14.44 -28.69
CA ALA A 8 -18.77 -13.59 -29.54
C ALA A 8 -18.03 -12.32 -29.99
N LEU A 9 -17.20 -11.73 -29.12
CA LEU A 9 -16.37 -10.58 -29.45
C LEU A 9 -15.30 -10.93 -30.50
N TRP A 10 -14.62 -12.06 -30.33
CA TRP A 10 -13.56 -12.53 -31.24
C TRP A 10 -14.07 -13.01 -32.60
N THR A 11 -15.29 -13.57 -32.64
CA THR A 11 -15.90 -14.08 -33.89
C THR A 11 -16.65 -13.01 -34.68
N GLY A 12 -16.67 -11.75 -34.22
CA GLY A 12 -17.38 -10.67 -34.91
C GLY A 12 -18.90 -10.71 -34.71
N GLN A 13 -19.41 -11.58 -33.83
CA GLN A 13 -20.84 -11.84 -33.65
C GLN A 13 -21.46 -11.04 -32.49
N ALA A 14 -20.68 -10.22 -31.79
CA ALA A 14 -21.17 -9.41 -30.68
C ALA A 14 -22.02 -8.21 -31.17
N GLY A 15 -22.89 -7.71 -30.31
CA GLY A 15 -23.73 -6.56 -30.63
C GLY A 15 -22.91 -5.27 -30.72
N PRO A 16 -23.42 -4.24 -31.42
CA PRO A 16 -22.74 -2.94 -31.52
C PRO A 16 -22.54 -2.25 -30.15
N VAL A 17 -23.44 -2.53 -29.18
CA VAL A 17 -23.32 -2.03 -27.80
C VAL A 17 -22.15 -2.68 -27.06
N ASP A 18 -21.85 -3.96 -27.34
CA ASP A 18 -20.75 -4.67 -26.69
C ASP A 18 -19.41 -4.11 -27.18
N TYR A 19 -19.28 -3.89 -28.50
CA TYR A 19 -18.09 -3.28 -29.09
C TYR A 19 -17.87 -1.84 -28.66
N SER A 20 -18.94 -1.03 -28.57
CA SER A 20 -18.82 0.35 -28.12
C SER A 20 -18.35 0.41 -26.67
N MET A 21 -18.82 -0.48 -25.80
CA MET A 21 -18.36 -0.53 -24.42
C MET A 21 -16.91 -0.98 -24.29
N VAL A 22 -16.49 -2.02 -25.02
CA VAL A 22 -15.08 -2.43 -25.07
C VAL A 22 -14.20 -1.28 -25.57
N GLY A 23 -14.65 -0.56 -26.61
CA GLY A 23 -13.95 0.61 -27.14
C GLY A 23 -13.82 1.73 -26.11
N VAL A 24 -14.89 2.07 -25.40
CA VAL A 24 -14.91 3.12 -24.37
C VAL A 24 -14.02 2.74 -23.17
N ILE A 25 -14.15 1.52 -22.66
CA ILE A 25 -13.32 1.06 -21.53
C ILE A 25 -11.85 0.97 -21.96
N GLY A 26 -11.57 0.41 -23.14
CA GLY A 26 -10.21 0.31 -23.68
C GLY A 26 -9.57 1.67 -23.91
N ALA A 27 -10.32 2.63 -24.48
CA ALA A 27 -9.85 4.00 -24.67
C ALA A 27 -9.61 4.70 -23.33
N GLY A 28 -10.48 4.50 -22.33
CA GLY A 28 -10.31 5.04 -20.98
C GLY A 28 -9.04 4.52 -20.31
N LEU A 29 -8.80 3.20 -20.37
CA LEU A 29 -7.58 2.58 -19.84
C LEU A 29 -6.33 3.05 -20.60
N PHE A 30 -6.41 3.19 -21.92
CA PHE A 30 -5.31 3.70 -22.73
C PHE A 30 -4.98 5.16 -22.41
N LEU A 31 -6.01 6.01 -22.24
CA LEU A 31 -5.84 7.41 -21.87
C LEU A 31 -5.23 7.55 -20.47
N ASP A 32 -5.65 6.69 -19.54
CA ASP A 32 -5.06 6.61 -18.21
C ASP A 32 -3.55 6.29 -18.31
N TRP A 33 -3.19 5.23 -19.01
CA TRP A 33 -1.79 4.84 -19.19
C TRP A 33 -0.95 5.88 -19.96
N ALA A 34 -1.53 6.51 -20.99
CA ALA A 34 -0.82 7.45 -21.85
C ALA A 34 -0.58 8.81 -21.16
N TRP A 35 -1.58 9.34 -20.46
CA TRP A 35 -1.56 10.70 -19.93
C TRP A 35 -1.72 10.79 -18.41
N PHE A 36 -2.74 10.13 -17.83
CA PHE A 36 -3.15 10.37 -16.44
C PHE A 36 -2.23 9.69 -15.41
N ARG A 37 -1.76 8.47 -15.71
CA ARG A 37 -0.72 7.70 -15.01
C ARG A 37 -0.88 7.71 -13.48
N GLU A 38 0.07 8.31 -12.78
CA GLU A 38 0.15 8.32 -11.32
C GLU A 38 -0.94 9.18 -10.66
N GLN A 39 -1.56 10.10 -11.42
CA GLN A 39 -2.62 10.97 -10.92
C GLN A 39 -3.89 10.18 -10.58
N LEU A 40 -4.19 9.10 -11.31
CA LEU A 40 -5.30 8.20 -10.98
C LEU A 40 -5.13 7.64 -9.58
N CYS A 41 -3.96 7.05 -9.33
CA CYS A 41 -3.63 6.37 -8.08
C CYS A 41 -3.65 7.33 -6.88
N SER A 42 -3.11 8.54 -7.04
CA SER A 42 -3.00 9.52 -5.95
C SER A 42 -4.31 10.24 -5.64
N TYR A 43 -5.11 10.58 -6.65
CA TYR A 43 -6.28 11.45 -6.46
C TYR A 43 -7.62 10.75 -6.61
N LEU A 44 -7.77 9.89 -7.62
CA LEU A 44 -9.08 9.34 -7.99
C LEU A 44 -9.32 7.93 -7.46
N CYS A 45 -8.25 7.17 -7.23
CA CYS A 45 -8.32 5.76 -6.96
C CYS A 45 -9.04 5.50 -5.63
N PRO A 46 -10.26 4.92 -5.66
CA PRO A 46 -10.99 4.64 -4.44
C PRO A 46 -10.27 3.60 -3.59
N TYR A 47 -9.48 2.72 -4.22
CA TYR A 47 -8.72 1.69 -3.53
C TYR A 47 -7.71 2.28 -2.53
N ALA A 48 -6.98 3.34 -2.88
CA ALA A 48 -6.04 3.98 -1.95
C ALA A 48 -6.74 4.49 -0.68
N ARG A 49 -7.95 5.06 -0.82
CA ARG A 49 -8.77 5.51 0.31
C ARG A 49 -9.32 4.35 1.13
N PHE A 50 -9.79 3.29 0.47
CA PHE A 50 -10.26 2.08 1.16
C PHE A 50 -9.12 1.40 1.92
N GLN A 51 -7.92 1.31 1.35
CA GLN A 51 -6.74 0.78 2.05
C GLN A 51 -6.42 1.62 3.29
N GLY A 52 -6.45 2.95 3.20
CA GLY A 52 -6.29 3.83 4.35
C GLY A 52 -7.31 3.58 5.46
N ALA A 53 -8.57 3.31 5.12
CA ALA A 53 -9.62 3.00 6.10
C ALA A 53 -9.45 1.63 6.78
N LEU A 54 -8.76 0.69 6.12
CA LEU A 54 -8.46 -0.63 6.67
C LEU A 54 -7.24 -0.62 7.60
N VAL A 55 -6.33 0.34 7.43
CA VAL A 55 -5.17 0.54 8.32
C VAL A 55 -5.65 1.05 9.68
N ASP A 56 -5.08 0.48 10.73
CA ASP A 56 -5.37 0.83 12.12
C ASP A 56 -4.08 0.87 12.97
N HIS A 57 -4.18 1.27 14.23
CA HIS A 57 -2.98 1.53 15.06
C HIS A 57 -2.05 0.33 15.26
N ASP A 58 -2.59 -0.89 15.32
CA ASP A 58 -1.74 -2.09 15.42
C ASP A 58 -1.43 -2.74 14.05
N SER A 59 -1.78 -2.10 12.93
CA SER A 59 -1.38 -2.55 11.59
C SER A 59 0.12 -2.41 11.40
N LEU A 60 0.74 -3.41 10.78
CA LEU A 60 2.16 -3.37 10.45
C LEU A 60 2.36 -2.39 9.29
N ILE A 61 3.05 -1.28 9.58
CA ILE A 61 3.38 -0.23 8.63
C ILE A 61 4.89 0.02 8.65
N ILE A 62 5.37 0.73 7.64
CA ILE A 62 6.71 1.29 7.65
C ILE A 62 6.63 2.62 8.39
N SER A 63 7.41 2.77 9.44
CA SER A 63 7.39 3.97 10.27
C SER A 63 8.79 4.42 10.66
N TYR A 64 8.88 5.70 11.00
CA TYR A 64 10.06 6.32 11.57
C TYR A 64 9.97 6.35 13.09
N ASP A 65 11.02 5.88 13.75
CA ASP A 65 11.15 5.87 15.20
C ASP A 65 11.50 7.26 15.73
N ALA A 66 10.46 8.08 15.95
CA ALA A 66 10.60 9.43 16.46
C ALA A 66 11.25 9.47 17.86
N THR A 67 11.02 8.45 18.70
CA THR A 67 11.55 8.40 20.07
C THR A 67 13.07 8.33 20.12
N ARG A 68 13.69 7.63 19.14
CA ARG A 68 15.15 7.56 19.00
C ARG A 68 15.72 8.62 18.07
N GLY A 69 14.94 9.03 17.06
CA GLY A 69 15.41 9.91 16.00
C GLY A 69 15.37 11.38 16.36
N GLU A 70 14.41 11.81 17.19
CA GLU A 70 14.15 13.21 17.51
C GLU A 70 14.70 13.61 18.89
N PRO A 71 15.13 14.87 19.08
CA PRO A 71 15.19 15.95 18.09
C PRO A 71 16.37 15.78 17.12
N ARG A 72 16.16 16.07 15.83
CA ARG A 72 17.18 15.87 14.78
C ARG A 72 18.52 16.54 15.11
N ALA A 73 19.60 15.78 14.96
CA ALA A 73 20.96 16.27 15.03
C ALA A 73 21.30 17.06 13.75
N LYS A 74 20.87 18.33 13.67
CA LYS A 74 21.20 19.29 12.60
C LYS A 74 22.70 19.64 12.59
N GLY A 75 23.57 18.67 12.31
CA GLY A 75 25.02 18.85 12.18
C GLY A 75 25.76 19.18 13.48
N LYS A 76 25.12 19.12 14.65
CA LYS A 76 25.76 19.28 15.96
C LYS A 76 25.28 18.19 16.91
N ALA A 77 26.23 17.44 17.46
CA ALA A 77 25.99 16.55 18.59
C ALA A 77 25.71 17.41 19.83
N SER A 78 24.46 17.81 20.02
CA SER A 78 23.98 18.30 21.31
C SER A 78 23.76 17.08 22.22
N ALA A 79 23.95 17.25 23.53
CA ALA A 79 23.60 16.23 24.52
C ALA A 79 22.12 15.84 24.49
N GLN A 80 21.25 16.64 23.83
CA GLN A 80 19.84 16.33 23.62
C GLN A 80 19.50 15.90 22.18
N ALA A 81 20.47 15.70 21.28
CA ALA A 81 20.18 15.33 19.90
C ALA A 81 19.85 13.83 19.76
N GLY A 82 18.76 13.50 19.06
CA GLY A 82 18.42 12.14 18.66
C GLY A 82 19.33 11.60 17.56
N HIS A 83 19.17 10.33 17.21
CA HIS A 83 20.06 9.66 16.25
C HIS A 83 19.85 10.08 14.79
N CYS A 84 18.79 10.82 14.46
CA CYS A 84 18.55 11.25 13.08
C CYS A 84 19.45 12.42 12.71
N ILE A 85 20.37 12.19 11.77
CA ILE A 85 21.31 13.22 11.27
C ILE A 85 20.77 14.07 10.11
N GLU A 86 19.47 14.00 9.81
CA GLU A 86 18.82 14.76 8.74
C GLU A 86 19.48 14.61 7.35
N CYS A 87 19.93 13.41 6.99
CA CYS A 87 20.57 13.16 5.70
C CYS A 87 19.61 13.18 4.48
N ASN A 88 18.29 13.26 4.70
CA ASN A 88 17.20 13.26 3.72
C ASN A 88 17.12 12.08 2.74
N LYS A 89 18.03 11.09 2.82
CA LYS A 89 18.03 9.92 1.92
C LYS A 89 16.71 9.16 1.90
N CYS A 90 15.99 9.08 3.02
CA CYS A 90 14.69 8.39 3.08
C CYS A 90 13.62 9.09 2.23
N VAL A 91 13.69 10.41 2.08
CA VAL A 91 12.79 11.22 1.25
C VAL A 91 13.20 11.11 -0.22
N ASP A 92 14.50 11.21 -0.51
CA ASP A 92 15.02 11.17 -1.88
C ASP A 92 14.72 9.84 -2.62
N VAL A 93 14.72 8.72 -1.90
CA VAL A 93 14.42 7.39 -2.48
C VAL A 93 12.93 7.09 -2.57
N CYS A 94 12.07 7.93 -1.98
CA CYS A 94 10.64 7.69 -1.89
C CYS A 94 9.97 8.00 -3.24
N PRO A 95 9.38 7.01 -3.92
CA PRO A 95 8.70 7.27 -5.20
C PRO A 95 7.44 8.12 -5.03
N ALA A 96 6.83 8.12 -3.84
CA ALA A 96 5.65 8.92 -3.54
C ALA A 96 6.00 10.36 -3.09
N GLY A 97 7.28 10.68 -2.89
CA GLY A 97 7.72 12.01 -2.47
C GLY A 97 7.32 12.41 -1.04
N ILE A 98 6.90 11.46 -0.20
CA ILE A 98 6.57 11.71 1.21
C ILE A 98 7.82 11.78 2.09
N ASP A 99 7.72 12.56 3.16
CA ASP A 99 8.67 12.52 4.27
C ASP A 99 8.16 11.59 5.37
N ILE A 100 8.75 10.39 5.45
CA ILE A 100 8.39 9.36 6.44
C ILE A 100 8.57 9.83 7.89
N ARG A 101 9.30 10.94 8.12
CA ARG A 101 9.51 11.51 9.45
C ARG A 101 8.30 12.26 9.98
N ASP A 102 7.35 12.63 9.11
CA ASP A 102 6.12 13.34 9.49
C ASP A 102 5.01 12.38 9.97
N GLY A 103 5.33 11.09 10.16
CA GLY A 103 4.42 10.07 10.67
C GLY A 103 3.84 9.17 9.60
N PHE A 104 2.60 8.73 9.77
CA PHE A 104 1.90 7.92 8.78
C PHE A 104 1.19 8.81 7.76
N GLN A 105 1.47 8.59 6.47
CA GLN A 105 0.81 9.24 5.33
C GLN A 105 0.13 8.21 4.43
N LEU A 106 -1.03 8.55 3.88
CA LEU A 106 -1.85 7.65 3.05
C LEU A 106 -1.21 7.34 1.69
N GLU A 107 -0.30 8.19 1.25
CA GLU A 107 0.45 8.09 0.00
C GLU A 107 1.56 7.03 0.09
N CYS A 108 1.88 6.53 1.28
CA CYS A 108 2.89 5.50 1.47
C CYS A 108 2.45 4.16 0.85
N ILE A 109 3.14 3.74 -0.22
CA ILE A 109 2.89 2.45 -0.90
C ILE A 109 3.62 1.26 -0.26
N SER A 110 4.24 1.44 0.91
CA SER A 110 4.95 0.38 1.65
C SER A 110 6.03 -0.37 0.85
N CYS A 111 6.79 0.33 0.00
CA CYS A 111 7.84 -0.27 -0.86
C CYS A 111 9.20 -0.49 -0.18
N ALA A 112 9.35 -0.10 1.09
CA ALA A 112 10.55 -0.30 1.92
C ALA A 112 11.87 0.34 1.49
N ARG A 113 11.91 1.12 0.39
CA ARG A 113 13.13 1.82 -0.04
C ARG A 113 13.72 2.76 1.02
N CYS A 114 12.88 3.39 1.83
CA CYS A 114 13.30 4.25 2.93
C CYS A 114 13.98 3.47 4.08
N ILE A 115 13.58 2.21 4.32
CA ILE A 115 14.24 1.31 5.28
C ILE A 115 15.65 1.01 4.79
N ASP A 116 15.78 0.56 3.54
CA ASP A 116 17.06 0.21 2.94
C ASP A 116 18.01 1.42 2.95
N ALA A 117 17.52 2.59 2.55
CA ALA A 117 18.32 3.82 2.56
C ALA A 117 18.79 4.19 3.98
N CYS A 118 17.94 4.04 5.00
CA CYS A 118 18.30 4.32 6.40
C CYS A 118 19.34 3.31 6.93
N GLU A 119 19.19 2.04 6.59
CA GLU A 119 20.11 0.94 6.96
C GLU A 119 21.51 1.13 6.35
N THR A 120 21.65 1.85 5.22
CA THR A 120 22.98 2.17 4.68
C THR A 120 23.74 3.26 5.45
N VAL A 121 23.04 4.03 6.30
CA VAL A 121 23.59 5.20 7.02
C VAL A 121 23.76 4.91 8.51
N MET A 122 22.70 4.48 9.19
CA MET A 122 22.68 4.39 10.65
C MET A 122 23.76 3.47 11.24
N PRO A 123 24.06 2.28 10.66
CA PRO A 123 25.14 1.43 11.16
C PRO A 123 26.52 2.08 11.10
N LYS A 124 26.76 3.01 10.16
CA LYS A 124 28.03 3.77 10.10
C LYS A 124 28.17 4.76 11.25
N LEU A 125 27.05 5.11 11.88
CA LEU A 125 26.98 5.94 13.09
C LEU A 125 26.92 5.09 14.38
N GLY A 126 26.96 3.76 14.27
CA GLY A 126 26.87 2.86 15.43
C GLY A 126 25.46 2.66 15.98
N HIS A 127 24.43 2.99 15.22
CA HIS A 127 23.02 2.87 15.64
C HIS A 127 22.22 1.98 14.66
N PRO A 128 21.16 1.29 15.12
CA PRO A 128 20.26 0.57 14.23
C PRO A 128 19.38 1.55 13.43
N SER A 129 18.86 1.11 12.27
CA SER A 129 17.97 1.93 11.44
C SER A 129 16.84 2.58 12.25
N LEU A 130 16.54 3.84 11.90
CA LEU A 130 15.42 4.59 12.45
C LEU A 130 14.10 4.30 11.73
N VAL A 131 14.17 3.86 10.47
CA VAL A 131 12.99 3.48 9.69
C VAL A 131 12.88 1.97 9.71
N ARG A 132 11.76 1.45 10.21
CA ARG A 132 11.55 0.01 10.40
C ARG A 132 10.08 -0.36 10.18
N TYR A 133 9.83 -1.65 10.06
CA TYR A 133 8.47 -2.18 10.22
C TYR A 133 8.08 -2.06 11.70
N SER A 134 7.01 -1.32 11.97
CA SER A 134 6.44 -1.13 13.30
C SER A 134 4.93 -0.98 13.20
N THR A 135 4.30 -0.69 14.32
CA THR A 135 2.90 -0.29 14.37
C THR A 135 2.81 1.07 15.04
N MET A 136 1.78 1.86 14.72
CA MET A 136 1.56 3.15 15.37
C MET A 136 1.45 2.98 16.89
N ALA A 137 0.78 1.90 17.33
CA ALA A 137 0.67 1.56 18.75
C ALA A 137 2.04 1.31 19.39
N ALA A 138 2.97 0.62 18.72
CA ALA A 138 4.31 0.37 19.25
C ALA A 138 5.17 1.63 19.28
N ASP A 139 5.05 2.49 18.28
CA ASP A 139 5.81 3.75 18.20
C ASP A 139 5.32 4.80 19.20
N GLU A 140 4.04 4.72 19.61
CA GLU A 140 3.46 5.48 20.72
C GLU A 140 3.79 4.89 22.11
N GLY A 141 4.58 3.81 22.18
CA GLY A 141 4.98 3.14 23.43
C GLY A 141 3.97 2.11 23.96
N GLY A 142 2.93 1.79 23.19
CA GLY A 142 1.96 0.75 23.47
C GLY A 142 2.38 -0.65 23.03
N LYS A 143 1.47 -1.61 23.19
CA LYS A 143 1.66 -3.01 22.74
C LYS A 143 0.83 -3.28 21.50
N THR A 144 1.46 -3.83 20.46
CA THR A 144 0.77 -4.32 19.26
C THR A 144 -0.14 -5.50 19.59
N ARG A 145 -1.42 -5.42 19.24
CA ARG A 145 -2.37 -6.54 19.34
C ARG A 145 -2.61 -7.14 17.96
N VAL A 146 -2.14 -8.36 17.72
CA VAL A 146 -2.35 -9.02 16.40
C VAL A 146 -3.77 -9.58 16.26
N VAL A 147 -4.28 -10.22 17.31
CA VAL A 147 -5.63 -10.80 17.33
C VAL A 147 -6.61 -9.76 17.88
N ARG A 148 -7.49 -9.26 17.01
CA ARG A 148 -8.48 -8.21 17.31
C ARG A 148 -9.81 -8.56 16.66
N GLY A 149 -10.88 -7.91 17.11
CA GLY A 149 -12.22 -8.12 16.54
C GLY A 149 -12.24 -7.95 15.02
N ARG A 150 -11.60 -6.91 14.47
CA ARG A 150 -11.48 -6.69 13.02
C ARG A 150 -10.76 -7.85 12.32
N THR A 151 -9.61 -8.29 12.83
CA THR A 151 -8.84 -9.41 12.27
C THR A 151 -9.67 -10.69 12.22
N ILE A 152 -10.44 -10.98 13.28
CA ILE A 152 -11.32 -12.15 13.35
C ILE A 152 -12.43 -12.06 12.30
N VAL A 153 -13.08 -10.90 12.17
CA VAL A 153 -14.13 -10.68 11.17
C VAL A 153 -13.59 -10.86 9.76
N TYR A 154 -12.43 -10.28 9.44
CA TYR A 154 -11.80 -10.44 8.12
C TYR A 154 -11.38 -11.88 7.85
N ALA A 155 -10.79 -12.56 8.82
CA ALA A 155 -10.40 -13.97 8.69
C ALA A 155 -11.63 -14.87 8.45
N ALA A 156 -12.74 -14.62 9.17
CA ALA A 156 -13.98 -15.35 9.00
C ALA A 156 -14.60 -15.12 7.61
N LEU A 157 -14.73 -13.85 7.17
CA LEU A 157 -15.26 -13.51 5.85
C LEU A 157 -14.41 -14.11 4.72
N LEU A 158 -13.09 -14.02 4.83
CA LEU A 158 -12.17 -14.57 3.83
C LEU A 158 -12.27 -16.09 3.77
N THR A 159 -12.36 -16.75 4.93
CA THR A 159 -12.54 -18.21 5.00
C THR A 159 -13.86 -18.63 4.35
N VAL A 160 -14.96 -17.93 4.62
CA VAL A 160 -16.28 -18.19 3.99
C VAL A 160 -16.19 -18.03 2.46
N LEU A 161 -15.57 -16.96 1.97
CA LEU A 161 -15.40 -16.72 0.53
C LEU A 161 -14.54 -17.80 -0.13
N THR A 162 -13.38 -18.13 0.46
CA THR A 162 -12.47 -19.15 -0.07
C THR A 162 -13.13 -20.52 -0.10
N VAL A 163 -13.85 -20.91 0.96
CA VAL A 163 -14.61 -22.17 1.00
C VAL A 163 -15.73 -22.17 -0.03
N GLY A 164 -16.49 -21.07 -0.15
CA GLY A 164 -17.57 -20.94 -1.12
C GLY A 164 -17.08 -21.05 -2.57
N ILE A 165 -16.00 -20.35 -2.91
CA ILE A 165 -15.36 -20.42 -4.23
C ILE A 165 -14.79 -21.82 -4.47
N GLY A 166 -14.09 -22.40 -3.49
CA GLY A 166 -13.54 -23.75 -3.59
C GLY A 166 -14.61 -24.80 -3.82
N TYR A 167 -15.73 -24.71 -3.09
CA TYR A 167 -16.90 -25.58 -3.29
C TYR A 167 -17.49 -25.40 -4.69
N ARG A 168 -17.67 -24.16 -5.15
CA ARG A 168 -18.17 -23.87 -6.50
C ARG A 168 -17.27 -24.44 -7.58
N LEU A 169 -15.95 -24.28 -7.46
CA LEU A 169 -14.97 -24.82 -8.41
C LEU A 169 -15.00 -26.36 -8.41
N TRP A 170 -15.08 -26.99 -7.25
CA TRP A 170 -15.15 -28.45 -7.14
C TRP A 170 -16.45 -29.03 -7.71
N SER A 171 -17.57 -28.35 -7.47
CA SER A 171 -18.90 -28.74 -7.99
C SER A 171 -19.15 -28.29 -9.44
N HIS A 172 -18.20 -27.61 -10.07
CA HIS A 172 -18.36 -27.13 -11.43
C HIS A 172 -18.25 -28.33 -12.39
N ASN A 173 -19.38 -28.77 -12.95
CA ASN A 173 -19.40 -29.74 -14.04
C ASN A 173 -18.60 -29.19 -15.24
N PRO A 174 -17.81 -30.01 -15.95
CA PRO A 174 -17.14 -29.56 -17.16
C PRO A 174 -18.18 -29.01 -18.13
N ILE A 175 -17.91 -27.80 -18.63
CA ILE A 175 -18.79 -27.04 -19.53
C ILE A 175 -18.91 -27.86 -20.83
N GLU A 176 -20.06 -28.49 -21.06
CA GLU A 176 -20.46 -28.95 -22.41
C GLU A 176 -20.82 -27.74 -23.28
#